data_AF-A0A7I8WE84-F1
#
_entry.id   AF-A0A7I8WE84-F1
#
_cell.length_a   1.000
_cell.length_b   1.000
_cell.length_c   1.000
_cell.angle_alpha   90.00
_cell.angle_beta   90.00
_cell.angle_gamma   90.00
#
_symmetry.space_group_name_H-M   'P 1'
#
loop_
_entity.id
_entity.type
_entity.pdbx_description
1 polymer ?
#
loop_
_entity_poly.entity_id
_entity_poly.type
_entity_poly.pdbx_seq_one_letter_code
_entity_poly.pdbx_strand_id
1 'polypeptide(L)'
;MIILITSVLVLQVCYGSKYAYTARLHNDLFSGYNKDIMFPGYGNVTLGLSITDIVGIDDDLITFNVWQKMLWRDYRLQWSIPLYGNVTTLHIPTDKIWTPDIVLYNQARKEETLVKALSVVYHDGNVIYIPIKLITVRCPLDGRKKEYHCHFKYASWTYDGFDINIDFMSDEKIIDFSDYSGKYRIVGNSGKLDEANYPCCGQPYPYIVFTLKILKD
;
A
#
# COMPACT_ATOMS: atom_id res chain seq x y z
N MET A 1 -6.47 -34.60 -40.00
CA MET A 1 -7.35 -34.38 -38.82
C MET A 1 -6.85 -35.11 -37.57
N ILE A 2 -5.53 -35.19 -37.34
CA ILE A 2 -4.92 -35.88 -36.17
C ILE A 2 -3.95 -34.94 -35.42
N ILE A 3 -3.33 -33.98 -36.12
CA ILE A 3 -2.38 -33.01 -35.55
C ILE A 3 -3.06 -31.95 -34.65
N LEU A 4 -4.35 -31.67 -34.84
CA LEU A 4 -5.11 -30.73 -34.03
C LEU A 4 -5.60 -31.32 -32.68
N ILE A 5 -5.65 -32.65 -32.54
CA ILE A 5 -6.14 -33.32 -31.32
C ILE A 5 -5.01 -33.44 -30.29
N THR A 6 -3.76 -33.63 -30.73
CA THR A 6 -2.60 -33.75 -29.85
C THR A 6 -2.20 -32.42 -29.22
N SER A 7 -2.32 -31.29 -29.93
CA SER A 7 -2.00 -29.96 -29.39
C SER A 7 -2.97 -29.51 -28.29
N VAL A 8 -4.27 -29.83 -28.43
CA VAL A 8 -5.32 -29.51 -27.44
C VAL A 8 -5.14 -30.31 -26.14
N LEU A 9 -4.81 -31.61 -26.24
CA LEU A 9 -4.57 -32.47 -25.07
C LEU A 9 -3.31 -32.06 -24.28
N VAL A 10 -2.23 -31.67 -24.95
CA VAL A 10 -0.99 -31.23 -24.28
C VAL A 10 -1.19 -29.89 -23.53
N LEU A 11 -1.96 -28.96 -24.11
CA LEU A 11 -2.31 -27.71 -23.45
C LEU A 11 -3.13 -27.97 -22.16
N GLN A 12 -4.11 -28.86 -22.21
CA GLN A 12 -4.99 -29.14 -21.07
C GLN A 12 -4.25 -29.83 -19.90
N VAL A 13 -3.25 -30.67 -20.19
CA VAL A 13 -2.36 -31.29 -19.19
C VAL A 13 -1.40 -30.27 -18.55
N CYS A 14 -0.83 -29.35 -19.34
CA CYS A 14 0.04 -28.29 -18.81
C CYS A 14 -0.72 -27.28 -17.94
N TYR A 15 -1.95 -26.92 -18.30
CA TYR A 15 -2.81 -26.04 -17.49
C TYR A 15 -3.23 -26.70 -16.17
N GLY A 16 -3.57 -28.00 -16.19
CA GLY A 16 -3.87 -28.78 -14.98
C GLY A 16 -2.68 -28.85 -14.01
N SER A 17 -1.46 -28.95 -14.54
CA SER A 17 -0.22 -28.97 -13.77
C SER A 17 0.05 -27.63 -13.06
N LYS A 18 -0.06 -26.50 -13.77
CA LYS A 18 0.16 -25.17 -13.18
C LYS A 18 -0.85 -24.85 -12.07
N TYR A 19 -2.14 -25.14 -12.31
CA TYR A 19 -3.16 -24.95 -11.29
C TYR A 19 -2.89 -25.81 -10.04
N ALA A 20 -2.51 -27.09 -10.23
CA ALA A 20 -2.21 -27.98 -9.12
C ALA A 20 -1.04 -27.47 -8.26
N TYR A 21 0.03 -26.94 -8.87
CA TYR A 21 1.14 -26.34 -8.13
C TYR A 21 0.73 -25.10 -7.35
N THR A 22 -0.02 -24.17 -7.96
CA THR A 22 -0.51 -22.97 -7.28
C THR A 22 -1.47 -23.31 -6.14
N ALA A 23 -2.37 -24.28 -6.34
CA ALA A 23 -3.31 -24.71 -5.32
C ALA A 23 -2.58 -25.38 -4.13
N ARG A 24 -1.60 -26.23 -4.40
CA ARG A 24 -0.76 -26.85 -3.37
C ARG A 24 0.03 -25.78 -2.60
N LEU A 25 0.71 -24.87 -3.31
CA LEU A 25 1.44 -23.76 -2.70
C LEU A 25 0.55 -22.94 -1.76
N HIS A 26 -0.65 -22.57 -2.23
CA HIS A 26 -1.61 -21.83 -1.41
C HIS A 26 -1.97 -22.62 -0.14
N ASN A 27 -2.31 -23.90 -0.26
CA ASN A 27 -2.63 -24.73 0.91
C ASN A 27 -1.46 -24.85 1.89
N ASP A 28 -0.24 -25.03 1.38
CA ASP A 28 0.95 -25.16 2.21
C ASP A 28 1.26 -23.85 2.96
N LEU A 29 1.16 -22.69 2.29
CA LEU A 29 1.37 -21.38 2.90
C LEU A 29 0.31 -21.06 3.96
N PHE A 30 -0.95 -21.40 3.71
CA PHE A 30 -2.06 -21.07 4.59
C PHE A 30 -2.37 -22.14 5.65
N SER A 31 -1.66 -23.27 5.62
CA SER A 31 -1.73 -24.28 6.67
C SER A 31 -1.11 -23.75 7.96
N GLY A 32 -1.97 -23.30 8.89
CA GLY A 32 -1.54 -22.71 10.17
C GLY A 32 -1.14 -21.23 10.10
N TYR A 33 -1.30 -20.58 8.95
CA TYR A 33 -1.15 -19.13 8.85
C TYR A 33 -2.28 -18.43 9.62
N ASN A 34 -1.91 -17.58 10.57
CA ASN A 34 -2.85 -16.74 11.30
C ASN A 34 -2.57 -15.26 11.01
N LYS A 35 -3.48 -14.64 10.26
CA LYS A 35 -3.40 -13.22 9.87
C LYS A 35 -3.51 -12.25 11.04
N ASP A 36 -4.09 -12.66 12.15
CA ASP A 36 -4.33 -11.80 13.32
C ASP A 36 -3.08 -11.72 14.22
N ILE A 37 -2.05 -12.52 13.92
CA ILE A 37 -0.78 -12.51 14.62
C ILE A 37 0.24 -11.75 13.76
N MET A 38 0.68 -10.60 14.27
CA MET A 38 1.86 -9.93 13.73
C MET A 38 3.08 -10.84 13.93
N PHE A 39 3.92 -10.96 12.89
CA PHE A 39 5.12 -11.76 12.99
C PHE A 39 6.12 -11.10 13.97
N PRO A 40 6.85 -11.88 14.79
CA PRO A 40 7.81 -11.34 15.73
C PRO A 40 9.02 -10.74 15.01
N GLY A 41 9.36 -9.49 15.35
CA GLY A 41 10.49 -8.75 14.81
C GLY A 41 10.06 -7.48 14.08
N TYR A 42 10.89 -6.44 14.17
CA TYR A 42 10.72 -5.12 13.56
C TYR A 42 10.10 -5.21 12.15
N GLY A 43 8.80 -4.93 12.06
CA GLY A 43 8.07 -4.91 10.80
C GLY A 43 8.42 -3.64 10.04
N ASN A 44 9.33 -3.74 9.08
CA ASN A 44 9.62 -2.62 8.17
C ASN A 44 8.51 -2.52 7.12
N VAL A 45 7.75 -1.43 7.18
CA VAL A 45 6.73 -1.08 6.20
C VAL A 45 7.21 0.12 5.41
N THR A 46 7.34 -0.01 4.09
CA THR A 46 7.61 1.14 3.23
C THR A 46 6.32 1.67 2.62
N LEU A 47 6.21 3.00 2.60
CA LEU A 47 5.03 3.73 2.18
C LEU A 47 5.37 4.66 1.01
N GLY A 48 4.58 4.57 -0.05
CA GLY A 48 4.51 5.54 -1.13
C GLY A 48 3.10 6.11 -1.25
N LEU A 49 2.99 7.34 -1.74
CA LEU A 49 1.71 7.98 -2.04
C LEU A 49 1.74 8.48 -3.47
N SER A 50 0.80 8.04 -4.30
CA SER A 50 0.53 8.67 -5.59
C SER A 50 -0.81 9.40 -5.55
N ILE A 51 -0.87 10.61 -6.06
CA ILE A 51 -2.14 11.34 -6.25
C ILE A 51 -2.47 11.30 -7.73
N THR A 52 -3.61 10.70 -8.07
CA THR A 52 -4.08 10.59 -9.45
C THR A 52 -5.03 11.72 -9.83
N ASP A 53 -5.77 12.26 -8.85
CA ASP A 53 -6.67 13.39 -9.05
C ASP A 53 -6.91 14.19 -7.77
N ILE A 54 -7.21 15.48 -7.95
CA ILE A 54 -7.76 16.36 -6.92
C ILE A 54 -9.23 16.55 -7.26
N VAL A 55 -10.08 15.81 -6.56
CA VAL A 55 -11.51 15.66 -6.87
C VAL A 55 -12.27 16.97 -6.66
N GLY A 56 -11.94 17.69 -5.59
CA GLY A 56 -12.60 18.96 -5.30
C GLY A 56 -12.04 19.67 -4.08
N ILE A 57 -12.31 20.97 -4.03
CA ILE A 57 -11.96 21.87 -2.94
C ILE A 57 -13.25 22.46 -2.39
N ASP A 58 -13.46 22.31 -1.09
CA ASP A 58 -14.60 22.81 -0.31
C ASP A 58 -14.05 23.64 0.85
N ASP A 59 -13.97 24.97 0.65
CA ASP A 59 -13.25 25.91 1.51
C ASP A 59 -11.77 25.53 1.71
N ASP A 60 -11.43 24.94 2.86
CA ASP A 60 -10.10 24.40 3.15
C ASP A 60 -10.07 22.87 3.25
N LEU A 61 -11.14 22.18 2.85
CA LEU A 61 -11.16 20.72 2.74
C LEU A 61 -10.92 20.32 1.29
N ILE A 62 -9.86 19.55 1.04
CA ILE A 62 -9.53 19.07 -0.30
C ILE A 62 -9.64 17.55 -0.33
N THR A 63 -10.34 17.05 -1.33
CA THR A 63 -10.53 15.61 -1.56
C THR A 63 -9.65 15.14 -2.71
N PHE A 64 -8.97 14.02 -2.50
CA PHE A 64 -7.97 13.44 -3.41
C PHE A 64 -8.32 11.99 -3.73
N ASN A 65 -8.06 11.59 -4.97
CA ASN A 65 -7.97 10.19 -5.34
C ASN A 65 -6.50 9.77 -5.29
N VAL A 66 -6.19 8.75 -4.49
CA VAL A 66 -4.81 8.36 -4.20
C VAL A 66 -4.58 6.86 -4.32
N TRP A 67 -3.37 6.49 -4.69
CA TRP A 67 -2.83 5.15 -4.51
C TRP A 67 -1.92 5.15 -3.28
N GLN A 68 -2.34 4.44 -2.24
CA GLN A 68 -1.51 4.24 -1.05
C GLN A 68 -0.66 2.98 -1.28
N LYS A 69 0.61 3.15 -1.65
CA LYS A 69 1.51 2.05 -1.97
C LYS A 69 2.17 1.55 -0.69
N MET A 70 1.93 0.30 -0.31
CA MET A 70 2.56 -0.33 0.85
C MET A 70 3.36 -1.54 0.44
N LEU A 71 4.56 -1.67 0.98
CA LEU A 71 5.42 -2.84 0.85
C LEU A 71 5.89 -3.26 2.24
N TRP A 72 5.77 -4.55 2.53
CA TRP A 72 6.35 -5.17 3.73
C TRP A 72 6.80 -6.59 3.38
N ARG A 73 7.47 -7.25 4.34
CA ARG A 73 7.89 -8.65 4.18
C ARG A 73 7.26 -9.51 5.27
N ASP A 74 6.58 -10.58 4.87
CA ASP A 74 6.08 -11.63 5.77
C ASP A 74 6.83 -12.93 5.47
N TYR A 75 7.74 -13.33 6.36
CA TYR A 75 8.56 -14.52 6.15
C TYR A 75 7.72 -15.82 6.11
N ARG A 76 6.50 -15.80 6.65
CA ARG A 76 5.58 -16.97 6.64
C ARG A 76 4.98 -17.20 5.26
N LEU A 77 5.04 -16.21 4.38
CA LEU A 77 4.56 -16.27 3.00
C LEU A 77 5.69 -16.58 2.00
N GLN A 78 6.79 -17.19 2.45
CA GLN A 78 7.93 -17.56 1.61
C GLN A 78 7.81 -18.97 1.03
N TRP A 79 8.30 -19.16 -0.18
CA TRP A 79 8.41 -20.49 -0.78
C TRP A 79 9.59 -20.61 -1.76
N SER A 80 9.96 -21.86 -2.05
CA SER A 80 11.01 -22.18 -3.02
C SER A 80 10.41 -22.39 -4.41
N ILE A 81 10.76 -21.50 -5.36
CA ILE A 81 10.26 -21.50 -6.75
C ILE A 81 10.30 -22.89 -7.41
N PRO A 82 11.40 -23.67 -7.34
CA PRO A 82 11.48 -24.98 -7.99
C PRO A 82 10.50 -26.02 -7.44
N LEU A 83 10.04 -25.87 -6.20
CA LEU A 83 9.10 -26.80 -5.57
C LEU A 83 7.66 -26.61 -6.05
N TYR A 84 7.31 -25.47 -6.66
CA TYR A 84 5.93 -25.12 -6.99
C TYR A 84 5.76 -24.72 -8.46
N GLY A 85 6.37 -25.48 -9.37
CA GLY A 85 6.16 -25.29 -10.81
C GLY A 85 6.63 -23.92 -11.32
N ASN A 86 7.68 -23.38 -10.72
CA ASN A 86 8.24 -22.06 -11.00
C ASN A 86 7.29 -20.88 -10.77
N VAL A 87 6.32 -21.02 -9.86
CA VAL A 87 5.50 -19.90 -9.40
C VAL A 87 6.38 -18.91 -8.62
N THR A 88 6.41 -17.65 -9.05
CA THR A 88 7.20 -16.58 -8.43
C THR A 88 6.35 -15.59 -7.63
N THR A 89 5.06 -15.48 -7.94
CA THR A 89 4.12 -14.59 -7.27
C THR A 89 2.74 -15.22 -7.08
N LEU A 90 2.02 -14.75 -6.06
CA LEU A 90 0.62 -15.04 -5.78
C LEU A 90 -0.17 -13.74 -5.65
N HIS A 91 -1.42 -13.74 -6.10
CA HIS A 91 -2.35 -12.64 -5.87
C HIS A 91 -3.32 -13.06 -4.77
N ILE A 92 -3.27 -12.38 -3.63
CA ILE A 92 -3.99 -12.81 -2.42
C ILE A 92 -4.86 -11.66 -1.90
N PRO A 93 -6.15 -11.89 -1.60
CA PRO A 93 -6.98 -10.90 -0.92
C PRO A 93 -6.37 -10.49 0.42
N THR A 94 -6.32 -9.18 0.71
CA THR A 94 -5.66 -8.68 1.93
C THR A 94 -6.37 -9.07 3.22
N ASP A 95 -7.64 -9.50 3.17
CA ASP A 95 -8.37 -10.06 4.31
C ASP A 95 -7.91 -11.48 4.70
N LYS A 96 -7.04 -12.11 3.89
CA LYS A 96 -6.46 -13.44 4.16
C LYS A 96 -5.05 -13.39 4.74
N ILE A 97 -4.38 -12.24 4.66
CA ILE A 97 -3.02 -12.05 5.15
C ILE A 97 -2.97 -10.94 6.20
N TRP A 98 -1.96 -10.98 7.07
CA TRP A 98 -1.66 -9.84 7.93
C TRP A 98 -1.34 -8.64 7.05
N THR A 99 -1.97 -7.51 7.34
CA THR A 99 -1.79 -6.24 6.63
C THR A 99 -1.53 -5.15 7.67
N PRO A 100 -0.47 -4.32 7.52
CA PRO A 100 -0.18 -3.28 8.49
C PRO A 100 -1.30 -2.24 8.53
N ASP A 101 -1.60 -1.73 9.72
CA ASP A 101 -2.67 -0.77 10.00
C ASP A 101 -2.23 0.69 9.77
N ILE A 102 -1.66 0.95 8.59
CA ILE A 102 -1.20 2.31 8.22
C ILE A 102 -2.40 3.19 7.86
N VAL A 103 -2.66 4.20 8.69
CA VAL A 103 -3.82 5.09 8.60
C VAL A 103 -3.44 6.55 8.41
N LEU A 104 -4.33 7.32 7.77
CA LEU A 104 -4.23 8.76 7.64
C LEU A 104 -4.79 9.45 8.91
N TYR A 105 -3.92 9.93 9.78
CA TYR A 105 -4.27 10.46 11.11
C TYR A 105 -5.09 11.75 11.04
N ASN A 106 -4.76 12.62 10.10
CA ASN A 106 -5.37 13.94 9.96
C ASN A 106 -6.45 13.98 8.86
N GLN A 107 -7.12 12.85 8.63
CA GLN A 107 -8.30 12.80 7.76
C GLN A 107 -9.40 13.73 8.31
N ALA A 108 -9.98 14.56 7.44
CA ALA A 108 -11.06 15.48 7.78
C ALA A 108 -12.45 14.88 7.54
N ARG A 109 -12.53 13.85 6.69
CA ARG A 109 -13.71 13.01 6.46
C ARG A 109 -13.30 11.55 6.52
N LYS A 110 -14.27 10.65 6.69
CA LYS A 110 -14.03 9.21 6.65
C LYS A 110 -13.42 8.84 5.29
N GLU A 111 -12.25 8.22 5.31
CA GLU A 111 -11.64 7.64 4.12
C GLU A 111 -12.53 6.56 3.49
N GLU A 112 -12.59 6.55 2.15
CA GLU A 112 -13.27 5.52 1.38
C GLU A 112 -12.27 4.72 0.54
N THR A 113 -12.27 3.39 0.65
CA THR A 113 -11.51 2.52 -0.24
C THR A 113 -12.33 2.26 -1.50
N LEU A 114 -11.93 2.88 -2.62
CA LEU A 114 -12.62 2.77 -3.92
C LEU A 114 -12.40 1.39 -4.54
N VAL A 115 -11.20 0.83 -4.39
CA VAL A 115 -10.85 -0.51 -4.87
C VAL A 115 -10.07 -1.24 -3.79
N LYS A 116 -10.66 -2.33 -3.27
CA LYS A 116 -9.95 -3.30 -2.44
C LYS A 116 -9.08 -4.18 -3.35
N ALA A 117 -7.89 -3.69 -3.67
CA ALA A 117 -6.93 -4.43 -4.49
C ALA A 117 -6.53 -5.76 -3.85
N LEU A 118 -6.20 -6.75 -4.66
CA LEU A 118 -5.44 -7.92 -4.18
C LEU A 118 -4.01 -7.47 -3.88
N SER A 119 -3.41 -8.09 -2.87
CA SER A 119 -1.96 -8.01 -2.68
C SER A 119 -1.23 -8.89 -3.69
N VAL A 120 -0.01 -8.48 -4.05
CA VAL A 120 0.94 -9.32 -4.78
C VAL A 120 1.98 -9.79 -3.78
N VAL A 121 2.03 -11.09 -3.55
CA VAL A 121 3.01 -11.75 -2.68
C VAL A 121 4.06 -12.41 -3.54
N TYR A 122 5.34 -12.14 -3.26
CA TYR A 122 6.49 -12.70 -3.94
C TYR A 122 7.06 -13.89 -3.16
N HIS A 123 7.77 -14.77 -3.86
CA HIS A 123 8.32 -15.99 -3.28
C HIS A 123 9.29 -15.76 -2.10
N ASP A 124 9.90 -14.59 -2.01
CA ASP A 124 10.80 -14.16 -0.95
C ASP A 124 10.07 -13.52 0.26
N GLY A 125 8.73 -13.56 0.24
CA GLY A 125 7.85 -13.07 1.29
C GLY A 125 7.56 -11.58 1.19
N ASN A 126 8.08 -10.87 0.18
CA ASN A 126 7.71 -9.47 -0.05
C ASN A 126 6.25 -9.39 -0.48
N VAL A 127 5.53 -8.41 0.06
CA VAL A 127 4.11 -8.18 -0.20
C VAL A 127 3.91 -6.75 -0.64
N ILE A 128 3.29 -6.57 -1.80
CA ILE A 128 2.87 -5.26 -2.31
C ILE A 128 1.35 -5.16 -2.19
N TYR A 129 0.87 -4.07 -1.60
CA TYR A 129 -0.54 -3.73 -1.55
C TYR A 129 -0.76 -2.26 -1.91
N ILE A 130 -1.61 -2.01 -2.92
CA ILE A 130 -1.86 -0.67 -3.45
C ILE A 130 -3.38 -0.45 -3.57
N PRO A 131 -4.09 -0.16 -2.47
CA PRO A 131 -5.48 0.26 -2.54
C PRO A 131 -5.63 1.64 -3.19
N ILE A 132 -6.73 1.82 -3.91
CA ILE A 132 -7.18 3.13 -4.38
C ILE A 132 -8.12 3.70 -3.32
N LYS A 133 -7.83 4.91 -2.84
CA LYS A 133 -8.56 5.56 -1.75
C LYS A 133 -9.00 6.96 -2.13
N LEU A 134 -10.17 7.34 -1.64
CA LEU A 134 -10.66 8.71 -1.62
C LEU A 134 -10.39 9.27 -0.22
N ILE A 135 -9.50 10.26 -0.13
CA ILE A 135 -9.12 10.89 1.13
C ILE A 135 -9.48 12.37 1.13
N THR A 136 -9.94 12.89 2.26
CA THR A 136 -10.15 14.33 2.45
C THR A 136 -9.30 14.81 3.61
N VAL A 137 -8.50 15.85 3.39
CA VAL A 137 -7.69 16.50 4.44
C VAL A 137 -7.95 17.99 4.47
N ARG A 138 -7.65 18.62 5.62
CA ARG A 138 -7.69 20.07 5.75
C ARG A 138 -6.40 20.67 5.22
N CYS A 139 -6.53 21.61 4.29
CA CYS A 139 -5.45 22.32 3.61
C CYS A 139 -5.65 23.83 3.73
N PRO A 140 -5.14 24.47 4.79
CA PRO A 140 -5.27 25.92 4.95
C PRO A 140 -4.69 26.69 3.75
N LEU A 141 -5.38 27.76 3.36
CA LEU A 141 -4.94 28.66 2.29
C LEU A 141 -3.95 29.71 2.85
N ASP A 142 -2.73 29.72 2.32
CA ASP A 142 -1.84 30.87 2.43
C ASP A 142 -2.31 31.95 1.44
N GLY A 143 -3.07 32.93 1.93
CA GLY A 143 -3.61 34.01 1.11
C GLY A 143 -2.57 34.94 0.47
N ARG A 144 -1.32 34.97 0.99
CA ARG A 144 -0.25 35.78 0.40
C ARG A 144 0.33 35.12 -0.83
N LYS A 145 0.52 33.79 -0.78
CA LYS A 145 1.04 32.99 -1.90
C LYS A 145 -0.05 32.48 -2.83
N LYS A 146 -1.31 32.53 -2.39
CA LYS A 146 -2.44 31.84 -3.03
C LYS A 146 -2.16 30.34 -3.15
N GLU A 147 -1.72 29.71 -2.07
CA GLU A 147 -1.37 28.28 -2.04
C GLU A 147 -2.17 27.55 -0.95
N TYR A 148 -2.82 26.45 -1.29
CA TYR A 148 -3.33 25.50 -0.30
C TYR A 148 -2.18 24.64 0.20
N HIS A 149 -2.01 24.54 1.51
CA HIS A 149 -0.98 23.71 2.13
C HIS A 149 -1.62 22.47 2.76
N CYS A 150 -1.48 21.34 2.07
CA CYS A 150 -1.99 20.05 2.53
C CYS A 150 -0.90 19.24 3.21
N HIS A 151 -1.27 18.54 4.28
CA HIS A 151 -0.42 17.56 4.94
C HIS A 151 -1.14 16.21 5.00
N PHE A 152 -0.41 15.13 4.77
CA PHE A 152 -0.93 13.76 4.88
C PHE A 152 -0.06 13.00 5.87
N LYS A 153 -0.56 12.84 7.10
CA LYS A 153 0.15 12.18 8.20
C LYS A 153 -0.24 10.70 8.26
N TYR A 154 0.67 9.82 7.86
CA TYR A 154 0.49 8.37 7.90
C TYR A 154 1.33 7.72 9.00
N ALA A 155 0.73 6.82 9.76
CA ALA A 155 1.40 6.00 10.77
C ALA A 155 0.62 4.71 11.03
N SER A 156 1.23 3.75 11.73
CA SER A 156 0.48 2.64 12.33
C SER A 156 -0.46 3.15 13.41
N TRP A 157 -1.68 2.60 13.49
CA TRP A 157 -2.68 2.99 14.49
C TRP A 157 -2.43 2.35 15.86
N THR A 158 -2.04 1.07 15.88
CA THR A 158 -1.97 0.25 17.10
C THR A 158 -0.55 -0.17 17.49
N TYR A 159 0.40 -0.13 16.56
CA TYR A 159 1.78 -0.54 16.80
C TYR A 159 2.70 0.67 17.01
N ASP A 160 3.60 0.54 17.98
CA ASP A 160 4.65 1.55 18.22
C ASP A 160 5.88 1.29 17.34
N GLY A 161 6.90 2.16 17.45
CA GLY A 161 8.13 2.09 16.66
C GLY A 161 9.02 0.87 16.93
N PHE A 162 8.78 0.12 18.01
CA PHE A 162 9.47 -1.15 18.24
C PHE A 162 8.81 -2.32 17.51
N ASP A 163 7.51 -2.21 17.23
CA ASP A 163 6.76 -3.20 16.46
C ASP A 163 6.83 -2.90 14.96
N ILE A 164 6.37 -1.71 14.54
CA ILE A 164 6.36 -1.27 13.14
C ILE A 164 7.25 -0.04 12.97
N ASN A 165 8.26 -0.19 12.11
CA ASN A 165 9.00 0.94 11.59
C ASN A 165 8.49 1.29 10.19
N ILE A 166 8.18 2.57 9.96
CA ILE A 166 7.68 3.07 8.68
C ILE A 166 8.77 3.87 7.97
N ASP A 167 8.95 3.66 6.67
CA ASP A 167 9.89 4.42 5.85
C ASP A 167 9.31 4.74 4.46
N PHE A 168 9.96 5.64 3.72
CA PHE A 168 9.54 5.99 2.37
C PHE A 168 9.88 4.87 1.37
N MET A 169 8.98 4.66 0.41
CA MET A 169 9.21 3.74 -0.71
C MET A 169 10.22 4.28 -1.74
N SER A 170 10.43 5.60 -1.80
CA SER A 170 11.37 6.27 -2.70
C SER A 170 12.30 7.18 -1.92
N ASP A 171 13.58 7.20 -2.32
CA ASP A 171 14.62 8.06 -1.75
C ASP A 171 14.33 9.55 -1.95
N GLU A 172 13.53 9.92 -2.95
CA GLU A 172 13.12 11.30 -3.18
C GLU A 172 12.19 11.83 -2.08
N LYS A 173 11.50 10.92 -1.36
CA LYS A 173 10.56 11.25 -0.27
C LYS A 173 9.51 12.25 -0.70
N ILE A 174 8.91 12.04 -1.87
CA ILE A 174 7.87 12.91 -2.43
C ILE A 174 6.62 12.11 -2.81
N ILE A 175 5.51 12.81 -2.97
CA ILE A 175 4.30 12.28 -3.60
C ILE A 175 4.57 12.05 -5.08
N ASP A 176 4.15 10.91 -5.59
CA ASP A 176 4.22 10.55 -7.02
C ASP A 176 3.00 11.12 -7.77
N PHE A 177 3.28 11.83 -8.87
CA PHE A 177 2.28 12.46 -9.74
C PHE A 177 2.35 11.95 -11.18
N SER A 178 3.02 10.82 -11.45
CA SER A 178 3.14 10.27 -12.81
C SER A 178 1.77 9.97 -13.45
N ASP A 179 0.78 9.59 -12.65
CA ASP A 179 -0.60 9.32 -13.08
C ASP A 179 -1.58 10.48 -12.78
N TYR A 180 -1.07 11.68 -12.44
CA TYR A 180 -1.91 12.83 -12.15
C TYR A 180 -2.55 13.40 -13.41
N SER A 181 -3.87 13.46 -13.43
CA SER A 181 -4.65 13.99 -14.57
C SER A 181 -5.57 15.15 -14.17
N GLY A 182 -5.46 15.64 -12.93
CA GLY A 182 -6.30 16.69 -12.39
C GLY A 182 -6.00 18.08 -12.96
N LYS A 183 -6.99 18.98 -12.87
CA LYS A 183 -6.91 20.36 -13.38
C LYS A 183 -6.11 21.32 -12.51
N TYR A 184 -5.89 20.98 -11.24
CA TYR A 184 -5.28 21.88 -10.26
C TYR A 184 -3.76 21.90 -10.41
N ARG A 185 -3.16 23.08 -10.22
CA ARG A 185 -1.70 23.25 -10.39
C ARG A 185 -0.95 22.94 -9.10
N ILE A 186 -0.12 21.90 -9.13
CA ILE A 186 0.78 21.54 -8.04
C ILE A 186 2.03 22.42 -8.13
N VAL A 187 2.40 23.07 -7.01
CA VAL A 187 3.53 24.02 -6.96
C VAL A 187 4.61 23.62 -5.95
N GLY A 188 4.37 22.58 -5.16
CA GLY A 188 5.37 22.06 -4.23
C GLY A 188 4.94 20.75 -3.60
N ASN A 189 5.93 19.91 -3.29
CA ASN A 189 5.75 18.58 -2.73
C ASN A 189 7.00 18.21 -1.93
N SER A 190 6.82 17.64 -0.75
CA SER A 190 7.91 17.09 0.05
C SER A 190 7.40 16.03 1.02
N GLY A 191 8.31 15.26 1.61
CA GLY A 191 8.02 14.25 2.62
C GLY A 191 9.01 14.34 3.76
N LYS A 192 8.53 14.08 4.98
CA LYS A 192 9.36 13.99 6.18
C LYS A 192 8.97 12.76 7.00
N LEU A 193 9.97 12.04 7.50
CA LEU A 193 9.81 11.04 8.56
C LEU A 193 10.06 11.73 9.90
N ASP A 194 9.19 11.50 10.88
CA ASP A 194 9.27 12.07 12.22
C ASP A 194 8.67 11.09 13.23
N GLU A 195 8.82 11.37 14.52
CA GLU A 195 8.33 10.50 15.60
C GLU A 195 7.48 11.30 16.59
N ALA A 196 6.43 10.66 17.11
CA ALA A 196 5.57 11.22 18.15
C ALA A 196 5.72 10.43 19.44
N ASN A 197 5.86 11.15 20.56
CA ASN A 197 5.78 10.58 21.90
C ASN A 197 4.42 10.96 22.49
N TYR A 198 3.56 9.97 22.73
CA TYR A 198 2.22 10.21 23.28
C TYR A 198 2.23 10.05 24.80
N PRO A 199 1.59 10.93 25.59
CA PRO A 199 1.60 10.82 27.06
C PRO A 199 1.06 9.50 27.63
N CYS A 200 0.24 8.77 26.87
CA CYS A 200 -0.28 7.46 27.27
C CYS A 200 0.81 6.39 27.41
N CYS A 201 1.92 6.56 26.69
CA CYS A 201 2.75 5.47 26.21
C CYS A 201 4.22 5.92 26.21
N GLY A 202 5.14 5.06 26.63
CA GLY A 202 6.56 5.42 26.76
C GLY A 202 7.35 5.30 25.46
N GLN A 203 6.75 4.73 24.42
CA GLN A 203 7.38 4.35 23.16
C GLN A 203 7.20 5.43 22.09
N PRO A 204 8.17 5.58 21.16
CA PRO A 204 8.04 6.47 20.01
C PRO A 204 7.10 5.86 18.96
N TYR A 205 6.32 6.70 18.31
CA TYR A 205 5.44 6.32 17.20
C TYR A 205 5.91 7.01 15.92
N PRO A 206 6.58 6.28 15.01
CA PRO A 206 7.09 6.86 13.78
C PRO A 206 5.94 7.16 12.81
N TYR A 207 6.04 8.28 12.09
CA TYR A 207 5.05 8.69 11.11
C TYR A 207 5.69 9.43 9.93
N ILE A 208 5.07 9.26 8.77
CA ILE A 208 5.42 9.98 7.54
C ILE A 208 4.43 11.12 7.34
N VAL A 209 4.94 12.32 7.04
CA VAL A 209 4.13 13.44 6.56
C VAL A 209 4.51 13.76 5.14
N PHE A 210 3.58 13.55 4.20
CA PHE A 210 3.66 14.17 2.88
C PHE A 210 3.08 15.57 2.95
N THR A 211 3.74 16.54 2.35
CA THR A 211 3.30 17.93 2.22
C THR A 211 3.08 18.25 0.75
N LEU A 212 1.92 18.80 0.43
CA LEU A 212 1.55 19.21 -0.92
C LEU A 212 1.12 20.67 -0.92
N LYS A 213 1.58 21.42 -1.91
CA LYS A 213 1.17 22.79 -2.17
C LYS A 213 0.46 22.87 -3.51
N ILE A 214 -0.75 23.39 -3.50
CA ILE A 214 -1.61 23.54 -4.67
C ILE A 214 -1.89 25.02 -4.87
N LEU A 215 -1.70 25.53 -6.07
CA LEU A 215 -2.05 26.92 -6.36
C LEU A 215 -3.57 27.08 -6.33
N LYS A 216 -4.04 28.14 -5.66
CA LYS A 216 -5.39 28.68 -5.81
C LYS A 216 -5.41 29.62 -7.00
N ASP A 217 -6.22 29.25 -8.00
CA ASP A 217 -6.52 30.10 -9.15
C ASP A 217 -7.23 31.41 -8.72
#